data_AF-A0A4P9YRI7-F1
#
_entry.id   AF-A0A4P9YRI7-F1
#
_cell.length_a   1.000
_cell.length_b   1.000
_cell.length_c   1.000
_cell.angle_alpha   90.00
_cell.angle_beta   90.00
_cell.angle_gamma   90.00
#
_symmetry.space_group_name_H-M   'P 1'
#
loop_
_entity.id
_entity.type
_entity.pdbx_description
1 polymer ?
#
loop_
_entity_poly.entity_id
_entity_poly.type
_entity_poly.pdbx_seq_one_letter_code
_entity_poly.pdbx_strand_id
1 'polypeptide(L)'
;MRPGRSLACSIWSGFATQRACLATATGTGTGVWTPESKRTGVIGIKIGMTGLWDEWGVRHPVTVLKMEDVQVVQARPSEHEPGMVQLQTGAVNQLPQRVPKPMLGHFSKAGVSPKKRLHSFQVTEDAQLPVGTVLDASHFVPGQYVDVQAPR
;
A
#
# COMPACT_ATOMS: atom_id res chain seq x y z
N MET A 1 -31.94 40.00 43.65
CA MET A 1 -31.38 40.67 44.86
C MET A 1 -30.81 39.58 45.76
N ARG A 2 -29.58 39.80 46.27
CA ARG A 2 -28.64 38.91 47.03
C ARG A 2 -29.26 38.20 48.26
N PRO A 3 -28.59 37.27 48.99
CA PRO A 3 -27.18 36.75 48.93
C PRO A 3 -27.15 35.19 48.93
N GLY A 4 -26.07 34.40 48.79
CA GLY A 4 -24.66 34.53 49.14
C GLY A 4 -24.34 33.62 50.35
N ARG A 5 -23.71 32.44 50.14
CA ARG A 5 -22.60 31.89 50.95
C ARG A 5 -22.22 30.45 50.54
N SER A 6 -20.93 30.33 50.22
CA SER A 6 -20.09 29.15 50.08
C SER A 6 -19.98 28.33 51.37
N LEU A 7 -19.82 27.00 51.25
CA LEU A 7 -19.03 26.09 52.09
C LEU A 7 -18.94 24.77 51.27
N ALA A 8 -17.83 24.54 50.56
CA ALA A 8 -16.73 23.65 50.94
C ALA A 8 -17.09 22.15 50.91
N CYS A 9 -16.37 21.38 50.06
CA CYS A 9 -15.84 20.02 50.28
C CYS A 9 -16.05 19.06 49.09
N SER A 10 -14.99 18.82 48.32
CA SER A 10 -14.64 17.57 47.59
C SER A 10 -13.58 17.94 46.53
N ILE A 11 -12.28 18.01 46.83
CA ILE A 11 -11.36 16.88 47.07
C ILE A 11 -11.63 15.73 46.09
N TRP A 12 -11.20 15.91 44.83
CA TRP A 12 -10.39 14.96 44.05
C TRP A 12 -10.17 15.55 42.64
N SER A 13 -9.16 16.42 42.50
CA SER A 13 -8.63 16.79 41.20
C SER A 13 -7.77 15.63 40.70
N GLY A 14 -8.33 14.87 39.76
CA GLY A 14 -7.71 13.72 39.13
C GLY A 14 -6.34 14.03 38.56
N PHE A 15 -5.32 13.48 39.21
CA PHE A 15 -4.04 13.18 38.59
C PHE A 15 -4.25 11.94 37.71
N ALA A 16 -4.54 12.17 36.44
CA ALA A 16 -4.35 11.17 35.40
C ALA A 16 -3.88 11.87 34.14
N THR A 17 -2.57 12.09 34.12
CA THR A 17 -1.71 12.10 32.94
C THR A 17 -2.30 11.24 31.82
N GLN A 18 -2.82 11.87 30.77
CA GLN A 18 -2.77 11.32 29.41
C GLN A 18 -2.53 12.47 28.44
N ARG A 19 -1.28 12.90 28.48
CA ARG A 19 -0.56 13.40 27.31
C ARG A 19 -0.54 12.27 26.27
N ALA A 20 -0.84 12.65 25.02
CA ALA A 20 -0.48 11.95 23.79
C ALA A 20 -1.14 10.58 23.52
N CYS A 21 -2.07 10.59 22.58
CA CYS A 21 -1.83 9.86 21.33
C CYS A 21 -2.19 10.81 20.19
N LEU A 22 -1.22 11.66 19.86
CA LEU A 22 -1.11 12.21 18.51
C LEU A 22 -1.20 11.02 17.57
N ALA A 23 -2.28 10.93 16.80
CA ALA A 23 -2.29 10.11 15.61
C ALA A 23 -1.24 10.71 14.68
N THR A 24 -0.02 10.17 14.76
CA THR A 24 0.99 10.37 13.73
C THR A 24 0.41 9.75 12.47
N ALA A 25 -0.17 10.58 11.60
CA ALA A 25 -0.33 10.22 10.21
C ALA A 25 1.09 10.02 9.66
N THR A 26 1.53 8.77 9.61
CA THR A 26 2.87 8.41 9.18
C THR A 26 2.97 8.62 7.67
N GLY A 27 3.52 9.78 7.29
CA GLY A 27 4.41 9.93 6.15
C GLY A 27 3.78 9.95 4.76
N THR A 28 3.18 11.07 4.37
CA THR A 28 3.38 11.60 3.01
C THR A 28 4.66 12.45 3.03
N GLY A 29 5.80 11.78 3.21
CA GLY A 29 7.07 12.39 2.88
C GLY A 29 7.15 12.42 1.37
N THR A 30 7.15 13.61 0.77
CA THR A 30 7.61 13.77 -0.61
C THR A 30 9.09 13.46 -0.61
N GLY A 31 9.43 12.17 -0.66
CA GLY A 31 10.80 11.69 -0.73
C GLY A 31 11.47 12.34 -1.93
N VAL A 32 12.61 12.98 -1.71
CA VAL A 32 13.42 13.50 -2.81
C VAL A 32 13.90 12.29 -3.60
N TRP A 33 13.52 12.20 -4.87
CA TRP A 33 13.92 11.08 -5.72
C TRP A 33 15.44 11.06 -5.87
N THR A 34 16.06 9.97 -5.42
CA THR A 34 17.48 9.68 -5.58
C THR A 34 17.68 8.66 -6.72
N PRO A 35 18.84 8.64 -7.39
CA PRO A 35 19.12 7.68 -8.47
C PRO A 35 19.08 6.21 -8.03
N GLU A 36 19.29 5.95 -6.74
CA GLU A 36 19.27 4.60 -6.14
C GLU A 36 17.88 4.19 -5.65
N SER A 37 16.89 5.09 -5.77
CA SER A 37 15.52 4.86 -5.31
C SER A 37 14.82 3.78 -6.14
N LYS A 38 14.36 2.71 -5.47
CA LYS A 38 13.58 1.63 -6.08
C LYS A 38 12.12 1.83 -5.74
N ARG A 39 11.29 2.11 -6.75
CA ARG A 39 9.83 2.26 -6.62
C ARG A 39 9.12 0.92 -6.42
N THR A 40 7.88 0.99 -5.93
CA THR A 40 6.97 -0.15 -5.89
C THR A 40 6.64 -0.70 -7.28
N GLY A 41 6.48 -2.02 -7.36
CA GLY A 41 5.90 -2.70 -8.51
C GLY A 41 4.39 -2.87 -8.38
N VAL A 42 3.76 -3.37 -9.44
CA VAL A 42 2.34 -3.75 -9.46
C VAL A 42 2.17 -5.20 -9.89
N ILE A 43 1.02 -5.76 -9.57
CA ILE A 43 0.64 -7.11 -10.01
C ILE A 43 -0.46 -6.97 -11.06
N GLY A 44 -0.18 -7.45 -12.27
CA GLY A 44 -1.14 -7.47 -13.37
C GLY A 44 -1.53 -8.88 -13.79
N ILE A 45 -2.69 -9.01 -14.41
CA ILE A 45 -3.15 -10.23 -15.08
C ILE A 45 -2.93 -10.05 -16.58
N LYS A 46 -2.27 -11.02 -17.22
CA LYS A 46 -2.20 -11.09 -18.68
C LYS A 46 -3.57 -11.44 -19.25
N ILE A 47 -4.16 -10.52 -20.00
CA ILE A 47 -5.45 -10.73 -20.68
C ILE A 47 -5.24 -11.36 -22.05
N GLY A 48 -4.24 -10.90 -22.79
CA GLY A 48 -3.99 -11.37 -24.14
C GLY A 48 -2.88 -10.60 -24.84
N MET A 49 -2.77 -10.82 -26.14
CA MET A 49 -1.80 -10.17 -27.01
C MET A 49 -2.52 -9.61 -28.22
N THR A 50 -2.10 -8.44 -28.68
CA THR A 50 -2.64 -7.77 -29.87
C THR A 50 -1.50 -7.15 -30.67
N GLY A 51 -1.77 -6.68 -31.89
CA GLY A 51 -0.82 -5.95 -32.70
C GLY A 51 -1.23 -4.49 -32.80
N LEU A 52 -0.34 -3.57 -32.43
CA LEU A 52 -0.49 -2.15 -32.75
C LEU A 52 0.30 -1.83 -34.02
N TRP A 53 -0.27 -0.99 -34.86
CA TRP A 53 0.39 -0.49 -36.05
C TRP A 53 0.92 0.89 -35.77
N ASP A 54 2.18 1.10 -36.11
CA ASP A 54 2.81 2.41 -36.06
C ASP A 54 2.50 3.22 -37.34
N GLU A 55 2.75 4.52 -37.30
CA GLU A 55 2.55 5.44 -38.44
C GLU A 55 3.39 5.06 -39.67
N TRP A 56 4.52 4.37 -39.45
CA TRP A 56 5.42 3.85 -40.49
C TRP A 56 4.96 2.51 -41.09
N GLY A 57 3.81 1.99 -40.67
CA GLY A 57 3.28 0.70 -41.14
C GLY A 57 3.96 -0.53 -40.53
N VAL A 58 4.74 -0.36 -39.45
CA VAL A 58 5.35 -1.47 -38.71
C VAL A 58 4.35 -2.05 -37.69
N ARG A 59 4.25 -3.38 -37.63
CA ARG A 59 3.40 -4.08 -36.66
C ARG A 59 4.17 -4.41 -35.38
N HIS A 60 3.77 -3.83 -34.26
CA HIS A 60 4.31 -4.11 -32.94
C HIS A 60 3.41 -5.10 -32.17
N PRO A 61 3.91 -6.30 -31.81
CA PRO A 61 3.18 -7.20 -30.95
C PRO A 61 3.21 -6.68 -29.51
N VAL A 62 2.04 -6.40 -28.94
CA VAL A 62 1.89 -5.89 -27.58
C VAL A 62 1.07 -6.84 -26.72
N THR A 63 1.35 -6.86 -25.42
CA THR A 63 0.62 -7.66 -24.44
C THR A 63 -0.28 -6.73 -23.61
N VAL A 64 -1.54 -7.11 -23.44
CA VAL A 64 -2.48 -6.37 -22.60
C VAL A 64 -2.43 -6.93 -21.19
N LEU A 65 -2.03 -6.09 -20.24
CA LEU A 65 -2.01 -6.38 -18.81
C LEU A 65 -3.13 -5.62 -18.11
N LYS A 66 -4.02 -6.32 -17.41
CA LYS A 66 -5.08 -5.73 -16.60
C LYS A 66 -4.61 -5.64 -15.15
N MET A 67 -4.75 -4.47 -14.54
CA MET A 67 -4.61 -4.29 -13.10
C MET A 67 -6.00 -4.38 -12.47
N GLU A 68 -6.14 -5.22 -11.45
CA GLU A 68 -7.43 -5.44 -10.78
C GLU A 68 -7.24 -5.28 -9.28
N ASP A 69 -7.73 -4.15 -8.75
CA ASP A 69 -7.68 -3.72 -7.36
C ASP A 69 -6.38 -4.08 -6.66
N VAL A 70 -5.28 -3.55 -7.20
CA VAL A 70 -3.94 -3.73 -6.63
C VAL A 70 -3.83 -2.85 -5.40
N GLN A 71 -3.60 -3.44 -4.23
CA GLN A 71 -3.53 -2.72 -2.95
C GLN A 71 -2.34 -3.18 -2.12
N VAL A 72 -1.72 -2.24 -1.40
CA VAL A 72 -0.66 -2.54 -0.43
C VAL A 72 -1.27 -3.17 0.82
N VAL A 73 -0.82 -4.36 1.20
CA VAL A 73 -1.34 -5.13 2.35
C VAL A 73 -0.44 -4.98 3.57
N GLN A 74 0.87 -5.00 3.38
CA GLN A 74 1.80 -4.92 4.50
C GLN A 74 3.13 -4.33 4.07
N ALA A 75 3.72 -3.49 4.91
CA ALA A 75 5.12 -3.08 4.83
C ALA A 75 5.90 -3.77 5.95
N ARG A 76 7.04 -4.38 5.62
CA ARG A 76 8.00 -4.92 6.59
C ARG A 76 9.41 -4.45 6.23
N PRO A 77 10.31 -4.21 7.18
CA PRO A 77 11.72 -4.08 6.85
C PRO A 77 12.23 -5.37 6.21
N SER A 78 13.09 -5.29 5.20
CA SER A 78 13.63 -6.47 4.53
C SER A 78 14.72 -7.13 5.37
N GLU A 79 14.63 -8.45 5.53
CA GLU A 79 15.66 -9.24 6.23
C GLU A 79 16.87 -9.57 5.33
N HIS A 80 16.66 -9.61 4.01
CA HIS A 80 17.69 -10.01 3.04
C HIS A 80 18.67 -8.89 2.68
N GLU A 81 18.22 -7.64 2.65
CA GLU A 81 19.06 -6.47 2.37
C GLU A 81 18.86 -5.44 3.49
N PRO A 82 19.93 -5.02 4.19
CA PRO A 82 19.81 -3.98 5.21
C PRO A 82 19.46 -2.64 4.55
N GLY A 83 18.40 -1.98 5.04
CA GLY A 83 17.99 -0.65 4.57
C GLY A 83 16.94 -0.63 3.45
N MET A 84 16.35 -1.78 3.09
CA MET A 84 15.17 -1.83 2.22
C MET A 84 13.91 -2.23 2.98
N VAL A 85 12.77 -1.92 2.39
CA VAL A 85 11.44 -2.24 2.88
C VAL A 85 10.79 -3.21 1.90
N GLN A 86 10.34 -4.33 2.42
CA GLN A 86 9.53 -5.29 1.68
C GLN A 86 8.05 -4.88 1.74
N LEU A 87 7.53 -4.40 0.61
CA LEU A 87 6.13 -4.04 0.42
C LEU A 87 5.35 -5.21 -0.19
N GLN A 88 4.48 -5.81 0.61
CA GLN A 88 3.53 -6.82 0.17
C GLN A 88 2.32 -6.16 -0.50
N THR A 89 2.15 -6.42 -1.78
CA THR A 89 1.04 -5.96 -2.59
C THR A 89 0.13 -7.13 -2.92
N GLY A 90 -1.18 -6.90 -2.91
CA GLY A 90 -2.18 -7.88 -3.29
C GLY A 90 -3.01 -7.43 -4.47
N ALA A 91 -3.40 -8.38 -5.33
CA ALA A 91 -4.22 -8.13 -6.50
C ALA A 91 -5.35 -9.15 -6.61
N VAL A 92 -6.41 -8.74 -7.33
CA VAL A 92 -7.66 -9.47 -7.56
C VAL A 92 -8.43 -9.72 -6.27
N ASN A 93 -9.63 -9.15 -6.17
CA ASN A 93 -10.49 -9.37 -5.02
C ASN A 93 -10.99 -10.81 -4.96
N GLN A 94 -11.07 -11.33 -3.74
CA GLN A 94 -11.58 -12.67 -3.48
C GLN A 94 -12.61 -12.62 -2.36
N LEU A 95 -13.67 -13.42 -2.48
CA LEU A 95 -14.66 -13.56 -1.42
C LEU A 95 -14.00 -14.13 -0.16
N PRO A 96 -14.38 -13.65 1.04
CA PRO A 96 -13.76 -14.07 2.30
C PRO A 96 -13.91 -15.59 2.54
N GLN A 97 -15.00 -16.19 2.07
CA GLN A 97 -15.25 -17.63 2.18
C GLN A 97 -14.22 -18.50 1.43
N ARG A 98 -13.58 -17.94 0.39
CA ARG A 98 -12.58 -18.67 -0.42
C ARG A 98 -11.15 -18.50 0.09
N VAL A 99 -10.94 -17.69 1.12
CA VAL A 99 -9.61 -17.39 1.68
C VAL A 99 -9.43 -18.21 2.96
N PRO A 100 -8.25 -18.83 3.19
CA PRO A 100 -8.00 -19.58 4.41
C PRO A 100 -8.04 -18.67 5.64
N LYS A 101 -8.58 -19.17 6.76
CA LYS A 101 -8.75 -18.44 8.03
C LYS A 101 -7.53 -17.62 8.49
N PRO A 102 -6.27 -18.12 8.45
CA PRO A 102 -5.12 -17.31 8.87
C PRO A 102 -4.91 -16.07 7.99
N MET A 103 -5.17 -16.18 6.68
CA MET A 103 -5.04 -15.07 5.74
C MET A 103 -6.13 -14.03 5.93
N LEU A 104 -7.34 -14.43 6.35
CA LEU A 104 -8.39 -13.48 6.69
C LEU A 104 -7.98 -12.56 7.83
N GLY A 105 -7.40 -13.11 8.90
CA GLY A 105 -6.87 -12.30 10.00
C GLY A 105 -5.75 -11.35 9.56
N HIS A 106 -4.93 -11.77 8.60
CA HIS A 106 -3.89 -10.94 7.99
C HIS A 106 -4.49 -9.72 7.26
N PHE A 107 -5.49 -9.94 6.41
CA PHE A 107 -6.16 -8.87 5.68
C PHE A 107 -6.98 -7.94 6.60
N SER A 108 -7.63 -8.49 7.63
CA SER A 108 -8.37 -7.72 8.62
C SER A 108 -7.48 -6.78 9.44
N LYS A 109 -6.25 -7.19 9.78
CA LYS A 109 -5.27 -6.32 10.45
C LYS A 109 -4.83 -5.15 9.56
N ALA A 110 -4.73 -5.38 8.25
CA ALA A 110 -4.37 -4.36 7.29
C ALA A 110 -5.55 -3.45 6.91
N GLY A 111 -6.80 -3.83 7.23
CA GLY A 111 -8.00 -3.10 6.78
C GLY A 111 -8.27 -3.22 5.28
N VAL A 112 -7.73 -4.25 4.62
CA VAL A 112 -7.77 -4.41 3.16
C VAL A 112 -8.74 -5.54 2.78
N SER A 113 -9.39 -5.41 1.63
CA SER A 113 -10.22 -6.51 1.08
C SER A 113 -9.36 -7.77 0.82
N PRO A 114 -9.89 -8.99 1.02
CA PRO A 114 -9.13 -10.20 0.77
C PRO A 114 -8.69 -10.30 -0.70
N LYS A 115 -7.40 -10.58 -0.93
CA LYS A 115 -6.80 -10.66 -2.27
C LYS A 115 -6.41 -12.09 -2.64
N LYS A 116 -6.50 -12.42 -3.93
CA LYS A 116 -6.16 -13.75 -4.46
C LYS A 116 -4.67 -13.96 -4.65
N ARG A 117 -3.96 -12.95 -5.13
CA ARG A 117 -2.52 -12.99 -5.37
C ARG A 117 -1.83 -12.00 -4.46
N LEU A 118 -0.73 -12.44 -3.85
CA LEU A 118 0.15 -11.60 -3.05
C LEU A 118 1.57 -11.74 -3.58
N HIS A 119 2.25 -10.61 -3.72
CA HIS A 119 3.66 -10.57 -4.06
C HIS A 119 4.34 -9.46 -3.27
N SER A 120 5.62 -9.63 -2.98
CA SER A 120 6.40 -8.67 -2.22
C SER A 120 7.44 -8.01 -3.09
N PHE A 121 7.48 -6.69 -3.07
CA PHE A 121 8.48 -5.89 -3.77
C PHE A 121 9.48 -5.32 -2.77
N GLN A 122 10.75 -5.30 -3.14
CA GLN A 122 11.79 -4.62 -2.37
C GLN A 122 11.82 -3.15 -2.80
N VAL A 123 11.66 -2.25 -1.84
CA VAL A 123 11.47 -0.81 -2.05
C VAL A 123 12.37 -0.04 -1.10
N THR A 124 12.88 1.11 -1.54
CA THR A 124 13.67 1.99 -0.68
C THR A 124 12.76 2.73 0.30
N GLU A 125 13.29 3.14 1.47
CA GLU A 125 12.52 3.85 2.49
C GLU A 125 11.84 5.12 1.94
N ASP A 126 12.49 5.80 0.99
CA ASP A 126 11.98 7.01 0.33
C ASP A 126 10.70 6.79 -0.49
N ALA A 127 10.49 5.57 -0.99
CA ALA A 127 9.38 5.20 -1.87
C ALA A 127 8.32 4.33 -1.15
N GLN A 128 8.32 4.34 0.18
CA GLN A 128 7.39 3.56 0.97
C GLN A 128 5.96 4.11 0.85
N LEU A 129 5.02 3.22 0.51
CA LEU A 129 3.59 3.55 0.47
C LEU A 129 2.89 3.08 1.75
N PRO A 130 1.88 3.84 2.23
CA PRO A 130 1.07 3.39 3.36
C PRO A 130 0.22 2.18 2.98
N VAL A 131 -0.06 1.34 3.97
CA VAL A 131 -0.93 0.17 3.82
C VAL A 131 -2.34 0.63 3.45
N GLY A 132 -2.98 -0.08 2.52
CA GLY A 132 -4.32 0.25 2.00
C GLY A 132 -4.32 1.12 0.75
N THR A 133 -3.17 1.66 0.32
CA THR A 133 -3.05 2.42 -0.92
C THR A 133 -3.38 1.56 -2.13
N VAL A 134 -4.23 2.07 -3.02
CA VAL A 134 -4.57 1.47 -4.32
C VAL A 134 -3.54 1.90 -5.36
N LEU A 135 -3.08 0.95 -6.19
CA LEU A 135 -2.14 1.19 -7.28
C LEU A 135 -2.85 1.02 -8.63
N ASP A 136 -2.75 2.05 -9.46
CA ASP A 136 -3.34 2.11 -10.79
C ASP A 136 -2.29 2.02 -11.90
N ALA A 137 -2.76 1.84 -13.14
CA ALA A 137 -1.89 1.81 -14.32
C ALA A 137 -1.14 3.14 -14.55
N SER A 138 -1.65 4.25 -14.01
CA SER A 138 -1.02 5.57 -14.02
C SER A 138 0.30 5.62 -13.25
N HIS A 139 0.66 4.58 -12.50
CA HIS A 139 1.98 4.43 -11.89
C HIS A 139 3.11 4.32 -12.92
N PHE A 140 2.78 3.94 -14.17
CA PHE A 140 3.74 3.82 -15.27
C PHE A 140 3.57 4.97 -16.26
N VAL A 141 4.70 5.45 -16.75
CA VAL A 141 4.75 6.47 -17.80
C VAL A 141 4.95 5.78 -19.14
N PRO A 142 4.21 6.16 -20.21
CA PRO A 142 4.42 5.59 -21.54
C PRO A 142 5.85 5.83 -22.03
N GLY A 143 6.46 4.81 -22.64
CA GLY A 143 7.86 4.84 -23.10
C GLY A 143 8.87 4.34 -22.06
N GLN A 144 8.45 4.06 -20.83
CA GLN A 144 9.31 3.46 -19.81
C GLN A 144 9.53 1.96 -20.05
N TYR A 145 10.76 1.50 -19.82
CA TYR A 145 11.08 0.08 -19.75
C TYR A 145 10.60 -0.53 -18.43
N VAL A 146 9.95 -1.69 -18.52
CA VAL A 146 9.40 -2.40 -17.36
C VAL A 146 9.89 -3.83 -17.33
N ASP A 147 10.27 -4.28 -16.14
CA ASP A 147 10.61 -5.68 -15.89
C ASP A 147 9.36 -6.47 -15.52
N VAL A 148 9.17 -7.62 -16.16
CA VAL A 148 8.00 -8.48 -15.95
C VAL A 148 8.47 -9.85 -15.49
N GLN A 149 8.00 -10.27 -14.32
CA GLN A 149 8.18 -11.62 -13.81
C GLN A 149 6.83 -12.31 -13.72
N ALA A 150 6.76 -13.53 -14.25
CA ALA A 150 5.58 -14.38 -14.15
C ALA A 150 5.95 -15.65 -13.38
N PRO A 151 5.15 -16.06 -12.38
CA PRO A 151 5.30 -17.39 -11.80
C PRO A 151 4.93 -18.44 -12.86
N ARG A 152 5.71 -19.52 -12.91
CA ARG A 152 5.50 -20.66 -13.81
C ARG A 152 4.21 -21.41 -13.49
#